data_AF-A0A2T7BDU9-F1
#
_entry.id   AF-A0A2T7BDU9-F1
#
_cell.length_a   1.000
_cell.length_b   1.000
_cell.length_c   1.000
_cell.angle_alpha   90.00
_cell.angle_beta   90.00
_cell.angle_gamma   90.00
#
_symmetry.space_group_name_H-M   'P 1'
#
loop_
_entity.id
_entity.type
_entity.pdbx_description
1 polymer ?
#
loop_
_entity_poly.entity_id
_entity_poly.type
_entity_poly.pdbx_seq_one_letter_code
_entity_poly.pdbx_strand_id
1 'polypeptide(L)'
;MTLLGTYFLLHFSQPARAGYGGGCFMPAAFEDTVPSNPPRKTGFLHKLMAYKDSMRLKHYRDSVLTSITHANAPDPLEDSSLIKSEQLFKALSGRTIRRVFFRKVKVFGPRNINDTTFQTSMKLVDYANQLHFESKEWVLRQMLFFKPGDTINPFELADNERYLRSRPFIQDARIYVVNATSNADSADVMVVTKDVFEYSINLKELSPQAASTVVTNNDLLGAGQGLDVGGLWKSSYHPQFGSLVRYTKYNILGTFIDGSIGYSMLNTYMPLDTNVYEGSYYVSLNRPLYRPTARVAGGLTFSLNHSINKWGYADSLFRKYEYNTLDGWIGYNFRQQFSDNGTETRRPSVAILLRHYNLFFLETPQQPAFKDDPVYNNRRYYLAQVSVFKQNFFKTHHFFGFGRTEDIPAGYQVKGTTGWETWIERRRLYTAIEGNRFWVNKHQDLFNPSFGIGSFWGRNTSEDAVIHARMDFYSRLFTYRGSRFRQFISADYLTCPDPYFYKPLNINNDNGIFGYKRTTLNGYQRLNFKSETVWYTPFKLYGFKFNLSTILQVSQLDDKRDPLFTSHLQSRLGLTCTVRNENLSLNTLSFSGNYYPSAPPGVPHFFVEVTTVVDLRFDISALRAPSLLPFK
;
A
#
# COMPACT_ATOMS: atom_id res chain seq x y z
N MET A 1 35.24 -2.99 44.40
CA MET A 1 35.59 -2.47 45.73
C MET A 1 35.02 -1.07 45.87
N THR A 2 34.47 -0.76 47.06
CA THR A 2 34.19 0.59 47.63
C THR A 2 33.61 1.70 46.72
N LEU A 3 32.36 2.17 46.80
CA LEU A 3 31.40 2.50 47.88
C LEU A 3 31.31 4.01 48.18
N LEU A 4 30.06 4.52 48.15
CA LEU A 4 29.47 5.61 48.96
C LEU A 4 30.06 7.04 48.84
N GLY A 5 29.27 8.11 49.03
CA GLY A 5 27.82 8.16 49.24
C GLY A 5 27.26 9.56 49.56
N THR A 6 25.92 9.64 49.51
CA THR A 6 25.01 10.41 50.41
C THR A 6 25.23 11.94 50.59
N TYR A 7 24.40 12.84 50.04
CA TYR A 7 23.03 13.27 50.43
C TYR A 7 22.86 14.13 51.73
N PHE A 8 22.48 15.40 51.52
CA PHE A 8 21.31 16.12 52.09
C PHE A 8 21.34 16.95 53.41
N LEU A 9 20.41 17.93 53.41
CA LEU A 9 19.88 18.85 54.46
C LEU A 9 20.82 19.94 55.01
N LEU A 10 20.56 21.25 54.81
CA LEU A 10 19.45 22.13 55.28
C LEU A 10 19.48 22.41 56.80
N HIS A 11 19.69 23.69 57.19
CA HIS A 11 18.60 24.58 57.64
C HIS A 11 19.01 26.02 58.08
N PHE A 12 17.98 26.90 58.08
CA PHE A 12 17.71 28.07 58.93
C PHE A 12 18.31 29.51 58.74
N SER A 13 17.37 30.46 58.88
CA SER A 13 17.40 31.82 59.48
C SER A 13 18.11 33.03 58.81
N GLN A 14 17.28 33.84 58.13
CA GLN A 14 17.02 35.30 58.29
C GLN A 14 17.40 35.98 59.64
N PRO A 15 17.32 37.34 59.80
CA PRO A 15 17.15 38.48 58.86
C PRO A 15 18.00 39.76 59.23
N ALA A 16 17.53 40.98 58.87
CA ALA A 16 17.95 42.35 59.32
C ALA A 16 19.22 42.94 58.63
N ARG A 17 19.46 44.27 58.47
CA ARG A 17 18.81 45.60 58.72
C ARG A 17 19.68 46.68 57.97
N ALA A 18 19.36 47.97 57.76
CA ALA A 18 18.15 48.81 57.70
C ALA A 18 18.50 50.26 57.20
N GLY A 19 17.53 51.00 56.66
CA GLY A 19 17.58 52.48 56.50
C GLY A 19 18.11 53.03 55.15
N TYR A 20 17.83 54.27 54.75
CA TYR A 20 16.85 55.26 55.22
C TYR A 20 16.73 56.41 54.17
N GLY A 21 15.54 57.04 54.05
CA GLY A 21 15.44 58.47 53.66
C GLY A 21 15.21 58.87 52.19
N GLY A 22 13.99 59.37 51.91
CA GLY A 22 13.77 60.75 51.42
C GLY A 22 13.86 61.09 49.92
N GLY A 23 12.93 61.94 49.47
CA GLY A 23 13.25 63.03 48.52
C GLY A 23 12.67 62.94 47.11
N CYS A 24 11.76 63.85 46.79
CA CYS A 24 11.11 64.02 45.48
C CYS A 24 11.99 64.67 44.37
N PHE A 25 11.78 64.21 43.13
CA PHE A 25 11.88 64.91 41.82
C PHE A 25 13.19 65.61 41.34
N MET A 26 13.83 64.98 40.33
CA MET A 26 14.22 65.49 38.97
C MET A 26 14.96 66.85 38.81
N PRO A 27 15.90 67.02 37.82
CA PRO A 27 15.90 66.37 36.51
C PRO A 27 17.27 65.82 36.01
N ALA A 28 17.30 65.43 34.73
CA ALA A 28 18.32 64.59 34.09
C ALA A 28 19.74 65.18 33.97
N ALA A 29 20.73 64.30 34.08
CA ALA A 29 22.05 64.40 33.48
C ALA A 29 22.36 63.09 32.72
N PHE A 30 23.03 63.19 31.57
CA PHE A 30 23.47 62.04 30.78
C PHE A 30 24.69 61.39 31.42
N GLU A 31 24.69 60.07 31.58
CA GLU A 31 25.93 59.29 31.61
C GLU A 31 25.73 57.93 30.91
N ASP A 32 26.73 57.52 30.14
CA ASP A 32 26.63 56.50 29.11
C ASP A 32 26.95 55.11 29.67
N THR A 33 25.93 54.27 29.83
CA THR A 33 26.10 52.84 30.17
C THR A 33 25.37 51.95 29.18
N VAL A 34 25.94 51.80 27.98
CA VAL A 34 25.63 50.70 27.06
C VAL A 34 25.68 49.37 27.83
N PRO A 35 24.58 48.60 27.94
CA PRO A 35 24.63 47.25 28.49
C PRO A 35 25.44 46.39 27.53
N SER A 36 26.57 45.84 28.00
CA SER A 36 27.41 44.96 27.20
C SER A 36 26.62 43.72 26.80
N ASN A 37 26.19 43.65 25.54
CA ASN A 37 25.52 42.48 24.99
C ASN A 37 26.44 41.26 25.18
N PRO A 38 26.02 40.21 25.92
CA PRO A 38 26.81 38.99 25.99
C PRO A 38 26.94 38.42 24.56
N PRO A 39 28.10 37.83 24.21
CA PRO A 39 28.42 37.50 22.83
C PRO A 39 27.35 36.59 22.23
N ARG A 40 26.64 37.10 21.20
CA ARG A 40 25.65 36.36 20.43
C ARG A 40 26.30 35.11 19.83
N LYS A 41 26.16 33.96 20.49
CA LYS A 41 26.61 32.65 19.98
C LYS A 41 25.72 32.23 18.79
N THR A 42 26.02 32.74 17.61
CA THR A 42 25.26 32.56 16.36
C THR A 42 25.41 31.17 15.71
N GLY A 43 25.88 30.17 16.45
CA GLY A 43 26.03 28.79 15.97
C GLY A 43 24.70 28.06 15.79
N PHE A 44 24.63 27.22 14.75
CA PHE A 44 23.52 26.29 14.48
C PHE A 44 23.11 25.49 15.73
N LEU A 45 24.10 24.91 16.43
CA LEU A 45 23.92 24.16 17.67
C LEU A 45 23.25 24.97 18.79
N HIS A 46 23.55 26.26 18.93
CA HIS A 46 22.95 27.10 19.98
C HIS A 46 21.48 27.43 19.67
N LYS A 47 21.14 27.69 18.39
CA LYS A 47 19.74 27.81 17.95
C LYS A 47 18.98 26.49 18.15
N LEU A 48 19.62 25.36 17.92
CA LEU A 48 19.03 24.03 18.09
C LEU A 48 18.83 23.67 19.58
N MET A 49 19.74 24.08 20.47
CA MET A 49 19.56 23.99 21.92
C MET A 49 18.46 24.94 22.43
N ALA A 50 18.46 26.21 22.03
CA ALA A 50 17.40 27.16 22.40
C ALA A 50 16.01 26.69 21.91
N TYR A 51 15.93 26.06 20.73
CA TYR A 51 14.71 25.44 20.22
C TYR A 51 14.32 24.17 20.99
N LYS A 52 15.29 23.33 21.38
CA LYS A 52 15.06 22.16 22.25
C LYS A 52 14.50 22.59 23.62
N ASP A 53 15.02 23.69 24.18
CA ASP A 53 14.57 24.20 25.46
C ASP A 53 13.24 25.00 25.35
N SER A 54 12.96 25.67 24.23
CA SER A 54 11.61 26.22 23.97
C SER A 54 10.56 25.11 23.76
N MET A 55 10.95 23.97 23.16
CA MET A 55 10.08 22.79 23.02
C MET A 55 9.81 22.05 24.35
N ARG A 56 10.56 22.35 25.43
CA ARG A 56 10.27 21.87 26.79
C ARG A 56 9.20 22.70 27.51
N LEU A 57 8.95 23.94 27.09
CA LEU A 57 7.93 24.81 27.68
C LEU A 57 6.54 24.40 27.18
N LYS A 58 5.71 23.85 28.08
CA LYS A 58 4.38 23.31 27.77
C LYS A 58 3.51 24.29 26.98
N HIS A 59 3.42 25.56 27.37
CA HIS A 59 2.60 26.56 26.66
C HIS A 59 3.10 26.90 25.26
N TYR A 60 4.43 26.96 25.06
CA TYR A 60 5.00 27.18 23.73
C TYR A 60 4.76 25.95 22.85
N ARG A 61 5.04 24.75 23.37
CA ARG A 61 4.74 23.48 22.71
C ARG A 61 3.25 23.36 22.35
N ASP A 62 2.33 23.69 23.24
CA ASP A 62 0.90 23.52 23.03
C ASP A 62 0.33 24.59 22.07
N SER A 63 0.82 25.84 22.11
CA SER A 63 0.50 26.90 21.13
C SER A 63 1.03 26.59 19.73
N VAL A 64 2.28 26.11 19.66
CA VAL A 64 2.92 25.64 18.43
C VAL A 64 2.19 24.40 17.90
N LEU A 65 1.86 23.40 18.73
CA LEU A 65 1.04 22.25 18.33
C LEU A 65 -0.34 22.64 17.80
N THR A 66 -1.05 23.56 18.45
CA THR A 66 -2.41 23.97 18.03
C THR A 66 -2.37 24.73 16.70
N SER A 67 -1.35 25.58 16.48
CA SER A 67 -1.16 26.29 15.20
C SER A 67 -0.61 25.40 14.08
N ILE A 68 0.23 24.41 14.38
CA ILE A 68 0.77 23.45 13.41
C ILE A 68 -0.27 22.43 12.93
N THR A 69 -1.15 21.99 13.84
CA THR A 69 -2.06 20.87 13.52
C THR A 69 -3.29 21.30 12.74
N HIS A 70 -3.66 22.58 12.78
CA HIS A 70 -4.97 23.07 12.33
C HIS A 70 -6.12 22.18 12.84
N ALA A 71 -6.04 21.70 14.08
CA ALA A 71 -7.00 20.74 14.66
C ALA A 71 -8.45 21.26 14.64
N ASN A 72 -8.63 22.59 14.60
CA ASN A 72 -9.91 23.27 14.56
C ASN A 72 -10.32 23.77 13.16
N ALA A 73 -9.53 23.52 12.11
CA ALA A 73 -9.97 23.81 10.74
C ALA A 73 -11.04 22.77 10.35
N PRO A 74 -12.29 23.17 10.04
CA PRO A 74 -13.31 22.22 9.63
C PRO A 74 -12.84 21.49 8.38
N ASP A 75 -12.99 20.17 8.34
CA ASP A 75 -12.74 19.42 7.12
C ASP A 75 -13.71 19.94 6.04
N PRO A 76 -13.23 20.34 4.84
CA PRO A 76 -14.14 20.81 3.79
C PRO A 76 -15.22 19.77 3.48
N LEU A 77 -16.40 20.31 3.15
CA LEU A 77 -17.64 19.59 2.85
C LEU A 77 -17.58 18.86 1.49
N GLU A 78 -16.51 18.12 1.25
CA GLU A 78 -16.51 17.06 0.24
C GLU A 78 -17.24 15.85 0.85
N ASP A 79 -18.56 15.85 0.65
CA ASP A 79 -19.39 14.68 0.93
C ASP A 79 -18.81 13.49 0.17
N SER A 80 -18.49 12.40 0.88
CA SER A 80 -17.75 11.23 0.34
C SER A 80 -18.62 10.34 -0.57
N SER A 81 -19.64 10.97 -1.15
CA SER A 81 -20.55 10.49 -2.18
C SER A 81 -19.81 9.89 -3.37
N LEU A 82 -20.33 8.76 -3.86
CA LEU A 82 -19.78 8.04 -4.99
C LEU A 82 -20.19 8.72 -6.30
N ILE A 83 -19.42 9.74 -6.69
CA ILE A 83 -19.59 10.46 -7.96
C ILE A 83 -18.80 9.76 -9.07
N LYS A 84 -19.42 9.58 -10.23
CA LYS A 84 -18.79 9.01 -11.43
C LYS A 84 -17.68 9.92 -11.94
N SER A 85 -16.48 9.38 -12.13
CA SER A 85 -15.29 10.17 -12.47
C SER A 85 -15.40 10.96 -13.78
N GLU A 86 -16.13 10.46 -14.78
CA GLU A 86 -16.24 11.12 -16.10
C GLU A 86 -17.28 12.25 -16.15
N GLN A 87 -18.15 12.36 -15.13
CA GLN A 87 -19.34 13.23 -15.20
C GLN A 87 -19.00 14.70 -15.38
N LEU A 88 -17.87 15.15 -14.82
CA LEU A 88 -17.36 16.53 -14.93
C LEU A 88 -16.95 16.91 -16.36
N PHE A 89 -16.59 15.94 -17.20
CA PHE A 89 -16.04 16.19 -18.55
C PHE A 89 -17.08 16.03 -19.66
N LYS A 90 -18.24 15.40 -19.39
CA LYS A 90 -19.26 15.07 -20.40
C LYS A 90 -19.76 16.26 -21.22
N ALA A 91 -19.92 17.43 -20.60
CA ALA A 91 -20.37 18.66 -21.27
C ALA A 91 -19.32 19.27 -22.23
N LEU A 92 -18.08 18.76 -22.22
CA LEU A 92 -16.94 19.28 -22.98
C LEU A 92 -16.43 18.29 -24.04
N SER A 93 -17.14 17.17 -24.20
CA SER A 93 -16.78 16.09 -25.13
C SER A 93 -16.68 16.59 -26.57
N GLY A 94 -15.65 16.15 -27.31
CA GLY A 94 -15.48 16.46 -28.73
C GLY A 94 -14.75 17.78 -29.05
N ARG A 95 -14.53 18.67 -28.08
CA ARG A 95 -13.68 19.87 -28.30
C ARG A 95 -12.21 19.50 -28.46
N THR A 96 -11.46 20.24 -29.27
CA THR A 96 -10.03 19.99 -29.51
C THR A 96 -9.14 20.58 -28.41
N ILE A 97 -8.19 19.79 -27.90
CA ILE A 97 -7.22 20.19 -26.89
C ILE A 97 -6.16 21.09 -27.54
N ARG A 98 -6.17 22.38 -27.23
CA ARG A 98 -5.22 23.35 -27.82
C ARG A 98 -3.86 23.35 -27.11
N ARG A 99 -3.87 23.43 -25.77
CA ARG A 99 -2.65 23.41 -24.93
C ARG A 99 -2.89 22.60 -23.66
N VAL A 100 -1.80 22.06 -23.12
CA VAL A 100 -1.77 21.36 -21.84
C VAL A 100 -0.76 22.04 -20.92
N PHE A 101 -1.28 22.61 -19.83
CA PHE A 101 -0.52 23.28 -18.77
C PHE A 101 -0.35 22.35 -17.56
N PHE A 102 0.74 22.52 -16.82
CA PHE A 102 0.98 21.79 -15.57
C PHE A 102 1.02 22.77 -14.40
N ARG A 103 0.36 22.40 -13.29
CA ARG A 103 0.44 23.11 -12.01
C ARG A 103 0.79 22.09 -10.94
N LYS A 104 1.92 22.31 -10.26
CA LYS A 104 2.35 21.46 -9.15
C LYS A 104 2.01 22.16 -7.83
N VAL A 105 1.38 21.41 -6.93
CA VAL A 105 1.02 21.88 -5.59
C VAL A 105 2.06 21.35 -4.62
N LYS A 106 2.60 22.23 -3.76
CA LYS A 106 3.59 21.86 -2.73
C LYS A 106 3.10 20.65 -1.92
N VAL A 107 4.01 19.71 -1.65
CA VAL A 107 3.76 18.49 -0.85
C VAL A 107 3.17 18.85 0.52
N PHE A 108 3.86 19.74 1.24
CA PHE A 108 3.37 20.34 2.48
C PHE A 108 2.64 21.66 2.20
N GLY A 109 1.70 21.60 1.27
CA GLY A 109 0.81 22.68 0.86
C GLY A 109 -0.64 22.44 1.32
N PRO A 110 -1.65 22.99 0.61
CA PRO A 110 -3.05 22.85 0.98
C PRO A 110 -3.50 21.39 1.12
N ARG A 111 -4.52 21.19 1.98
CA ARG A 111 -5.14 19.87 2.20
C ARG A 111 -5.93 19.39 0.98
N ASN A 112 -6.58 20.32 0.27
CA ASN A 112 -7.32 20.06 -0.96
C ASN A 112 -6.51 20.61 -2.13
N ILE A 113 -6.36 19.83 -3.21
CA ILE A 113 -5.70 20.29 -4.44
C ILE A 113 -6.42 21.48 -5.11
N ASN A 114 -7.72 21.66 -4.82
CA ASN A 114 -8.53 22.80 -5.25
C ASN A 114 -8.25 24.09 -4.46
N ASP A 115 -7.68 24.01 -3.26
CA ASP A 115 -7.44 25.18 -2.41
C ASP A 115 -6.24 25.98 -2.96
N THR A 116 -6.49 27.24 -3.31
CA THR A 116 -5.52 28.16 -3.90
C THR A 116 -5.12 29.30 -2.98
N THR A 117 -5.73 29.42 -1.80
CA THR A 117 -5.48 30.52 -0.85
C THR A 117 -4.53 30.12 0.28
N PHE A 118 -4.20 28.84 0.40
CA PHE A 118 -3.24 28.34 1.40
C PHE A 118 -1.89 29.06 1.33
N GLN A 119 -1.57 29.72 2.44
CA GLN A 119 -0.24 30.25 2.76
C GLN A 119 0.17 29.69 4.13
N THR A 120 1.45 29.39 4.30
CA THR A 120 2.02 28.96 5.58
C THR A 120 3.14 29.91 5.98
N SER A 121 3.21 30.23 7.27
CA SER A 121 4.29 31.03 7.88
C SER A 121 5.39 30.14 8.47
N MET A 122 5.30 28.81 8.29
CA MET A 122 6.17 27.84 8.93
C MET A 122 7.47 27.59 8.16
N LYS A 123 8.57 28.16 8.64
CA LYS A 123 9.92 27.95 8.08
C LYS A 123 10.34 26.47 7.96
N LEU A 124 9.83 25.59 8.83
CA LEU A 124 10.08 24.14 8.74
C LEU A 124 9.37 23.51 7.53
N VAL A 125 8.16 23.97 7.21
CA VAL A 125 7.39 23.53 6.04
C VAL A 125 8.04 24.03 4.76
N ASP A 126 8.53 25.27 4.74
CA ASP A 126 9.29 25.78 3.60
C ASP A 126 10.60 25.01 3.39
N TYR A 127 11.36 24.73 4.46
CA TYR A 127 12.57 23.91 4.38
C TYR A 127 12.28 22.47 3.91
N ALA A 128 11.21 21.84 4.41
CA ALA A 128 10.80 20.51 3.95
C ALA A 128 10.38 20.50 2.47
N ASN A 129 9.68 21.54 2.00
CA ASN A 129 9.37 21.70 0.58
C ASN A 129 10.62 22.03 -0.28
N GLN A 130 11.67 22.63 0.29
CA GLN A 130 12.95 22.87 -0.42
C GLN A 130 13.80 21.59 -0.58
N LEU A 131 13.64 20.60 0.32
CA LEU A 131 14.31 19.30 0.23
C LEU A 131 13.65 18.33 -0.76
N HIS A 132 12.40 18.59 -1.15
CA HIS A 132 11.62 17.77 -2.07
C HIS A 132 11.98 18.05 -3.53
N PHE A 133 12.25 17.01 -4.30
CA PHE A 133 12.35 17.12 -5.76
C PHE A 133 10.98 17.01 -6.42
N GLU A 134 10.41 18.15 -6.83
CA GLU A 134 9.16 18.16 -7.60
C GLU A 134 9.27 17.33 -8.90
N SER A 135 8.21 16.57 -9.20
CA SER A 135 8.02 15.87 -10.48
C SER A 135 8.34 16.80 -11.66
N LYS A 136 9.16 16.33 -12.61
CA LYS A 136 9.46 17.08 -13.84
C LYS A 136 8.27 16.99 -14.80
N GLU A 137 7.96 18.10 -15.47
CA GLU A 137 6.82 18.17 -16.40
C GLU A 137 6.90 17.14 -17.54
N TRP A 138 8.10 16.75 -17.98
CA TRP A 138 8.25 15.73 -19.02
C TRP A 138 7.78 14.34 -18.53
N VAL A 139 7.94 14.02 -17.24
CA VAL A 139 7.42 12.77 -16.64
C VAL A 139 5.90 12.80 -16.64
N LEU A 140 5.31 13.89 -16.13
CA LEU A 140 3.85 14.07 -16.10
C LEU A 140 3.26 14.04 -17.52
N ARG A 141 3.90 14.70 -18.48
CA ARG A 141 3.50 14.73 -19.90
C ARG A 141 3.58 13.35 -20.56
N GLN A 142 4.59 12.54 -20.24
CA GLN A 142 4.69 11.15 -20.72
C GLN A 142 3.61 10.23 -20.11
N MET A 143 3.01 10.60 -18.97
CA MET A 143 1.92 9.86 -18.32
C MET A 143 0.53 10.27 -18.80
N LEU A 144 0.41 11.32 -19.63
CA LEU A 144 -0.86 11.71 -20.24
C LEU A 144 -1.25 10.75 -21.36
N PHE A 145 -2.55 10.50 -21.47
CA PHE A 145 -3.12 9.68 -22.53
C PHE A 145 -3.42 10.47 -23.81
N PHE A 146 -3.62 11.78 -23.65
CA PHE A 146 -3.94 12.76 -24.67
C PHE A 146 -2.79 13.77 -24.86
N LYS A 147 -2.79 14.45 -26.01
CA LYS A 147 -1.83 15.46 -26.44
C LYS A 147 -2.55 16.68 -27.02
N PRO A 148 -1.88 17.84 -27.16
CA PRO A 148 -2.38 18.93 -27.98
C PRO A 148 -2.71 18.43 -29.40
N GLY A 149 -3.91 18.76 -29.89
CA GLY A 149 -4.47 18.28 -31.16
C GLY A 149 -5.53 17.19 -31.00
N ASP A 150 -5.56 16.45 -29.89
CA ASP A 150 -6.55 15.39 -29.65
C ASP A 150 -7.92 15.99 -29.27
N THR A 151 -9.00 15.22 -29.46
CA THR A 151 -10.35 15.59 -29.01
C THR A 151 -10.56 15.22 -27.54
N ILE A 152 -11.33 16.02 -26.80
CA ILE A 152 -11.64 15.74 -25.39
C ILE A 152 -12.56 14.52 -25.31
N ASN A 153 -12.01 13.43 -24.78
CA ASN A 153 -12.74 12.22 -24.39
C ASN A 153 -12.94 12.21 -22.86
N PRO A 154 -14.20 12.32 -22.35
CA PRO A 154 -14.50 12.36 -20.91
C PRO A 154 -13.97 11.18 -20.09
N PHE A 155 -13.94 9.99 -20.68
CA PHE A 155 -13.45 8.78 -20.02
C PHE A 155 -11.93 8.78 -19.95
N GLU A 156 -11.26 9.28 -20.98
CA GLU A 156 -9.80 9.34 -21.05
C GLU A 156 -9.20 10.33 -20.04
N LEU A 157 -9.81 11.51 -19.86
CA LEU A 157 -9.38 12.46 -18.83
C LEU A 157 -9.55 11.87 -17.42
N ALA A 158 -10.71 11.27 -17.14
CA ALA A 158 -11.01 10.63 -15.86
C ALA A 158 -10.10 9.42 -15.57
N ASP A 159 -9.84 8.57 -16.58
CA ASP A 159 -8.89 7.46 -16.48
C ASP A 159 -7.46 7.98 -16.24
N ASN A 160 -7.08 9.13 -16.81
CA ASN A 160 -5.75 9.70 -16.64
C ASN A 160 -5.52 10.26 -15.24
N GLU A 161 -6.51 10.93 -14.64
CA GLU A 161 -6.45 11.32 -13.22
C GLU A 161 -6.25 10.12 -12.28
N ARG A 162 -6.89 8.97 -12.56
CA ARG A 162 -6.64 7.72 -11.82
C ARG A 162 -5.22 7.21 -12.09
N TYR A 163 -4.78 7.19 -13.34
CA TYR A 163 -3.44 6.68 -13.68
C TYR A 163 -2.32 7.48 -13.02
N LEU A 164 -2.41 8.81 -13.01
CA LEU A 164 -1.50 9.69 -12.28
C LEU A 164 -1.51 9.34 -10.78
N ARG A 165 -2.67 9.27 -10.13
CA ARG A 165 -2.81 8.86 -8.71
C ARG A 165 -2.38 7.42 -8.40
N SER A 166 -2.29 6.55 -9.42
CA SER A 166 -1.76 5.19 -9.27
C SER A 166 -0.23 5.14 -9.15
N ARG A 167 0.47 6.22 -9.49
CA ARG A 167 1.93 6.32 -9.35
C ARG A 167 2.29 6.52 -7.86
N PRO A 168 3.39 5.94 -7.36
CA PRO A 168 3.70 5.97 -5.92
C PRO A 168 4.12 7.35 -5.40
N PHE A 169 4.51 8.26 -6.29
CA PHE A 169 4.97 9.61 -5.96
C PHE A 169 3.90 10.71 -6.11
N ILE A 170 2.70 10.38 -6.61
CA ILE A 170 1.58 11.32 -6.75
C ILE A 170 0.55 11.07 -5.65
N GLN A 171 0.27 12.09 -4.84
CA GLN A 171 -0.74 12.04 -3.78
C GLN A 171 -2.15 12.19 -4.37
N ASP A 172 -2.31 13.21 -5.21
CA ASP A 172 -3.57 13.56 -5.84
C ASP A 172 -3.33 14.20 -7.22
N ALA A 173 -4.27 14.00 -8.14
CA ALA A 173 -4.24 14.58 -9.47
C ALA A 173 -5.64 15.00 -9.89
N ARG A 174 -5.73 16.14 -10.56
CA ARG A 174 -6.95 16.70 -11.14
C ARG A 174 -6.68 17.30 -12.50
N ILE A 175 -7.62 17.11 -13.43
CA ILE A 175 -7.57 17.71 -14.75
C ILE A 175 -8.74 18.69 -14.86
N TYR A 176 -8.42 19.95 -15.15
CA TYR A 176 -9.40 21.00 -15.38
C TYR A 176 -9.34 21.45 -16.83
N VAL A 177 -10.50 21.81 -17.39
CA VAL A 177 -10.58 22.47 -18.69
C VAL A 177 -10.79 23.96 -18.41
N VAL A 178 -9.74 24.76 -18.59
CA VAL A 178 -9.65 26.11 -17.99
C VAL A 178 -10.04 27.25 -18.91
N ASN A 179 -9.92 27.09 -20.22
CA ASN A 179 -10.30 28.12 -21.19
C ASN A 179 -10.87 27.49 -22.45
N ALA A 180 -12.14 27.76 -22.74
CA ALA A 180 -12.58 27.90 -24.12
C ALA A 180 -12.49 29.39 -24.46
N THR A 181 -11.58 29.75 -25.36
CA THR A 181 -11.63 31.07 -26.03
C THR A 181 -12.92 31.17 -26.86
N SER A 182 -13.20 32.33 -27.47
CA SER A 182 -14.41 32.62 -28.26
C SER A 182 -14.79 31.63 -29.37
N ASN A 183 -13.92 30.66 -29.71
CA ASN A 183 -14.26 29.49 -30.53
C ASN A 183 -14.79 28.34 -29.65
N ALA A 184 -16.05 27.95 -29.83
CA ALA A 184 -16.71 26.86 -29.10
C ALA A 184 -15.99 25.49 -29.20
N ASP A 185 -15.20 25.29 -30.26
CA ASP A 185 -14.67 23.98 -30.67
C ASP A 185 -13.32 23.62 -30.04
N SER A 186 -12.71 24.52 -29.25
CA SER A 186 -11.37 24.32 -28.69
C SER A 186 -11.29 24.61 -27.19
N ALA A 187 -10.40 23.92 -26.49
CA ALA A 187 -10.17 24.17 -25.07
C ALA A 187 -8.70 23.96 -24.63
N ASP A 188 -8.25 24.73 -23.64
CA ASP A 188 -7.00 24.49 -22.91
C ASP A 188 -7.25 23.60 -21.67
N VAL A 189 -6.33 22.67 -21.43
CA VAL A 189 -6.36 21.72 -20.30
C VAL A 189 -5.26 22.07 -19.29
N MET A 190 -5.57 22.03 -18.00
CA MET A 190 -4.63 22.19 -16.89
C MET A 190 -4.59 20.92 -16.04
N VAL A 191 -3.43 20.28 -15.99
CA VAL A 191 -3.14 19.13 -15.14
C VAL A 191 -2.57 19.64 -13.82
N VAL A 192 -3.33 19.52 -12.75
CA VAL A 192 -2.90 19.86 -11.40
C VAL A 192 -2.49 18.59 -10.68
N THR A 193 -1.27 18.57 -10.14
CA THR A 193 -0.71 17.43 -9.40
C THR A 193 -0.26 17.89 -8.02
N LYS A 194 -0.39 17.00 -7.05
CA LYS A 194 0.21 17.15 -5.74
C LYS A 194 1.05 15.91 -5.45
N ASP A 195 2.34 16.12 -5.22
CA ASP A 195 3.30 15.05 -5.03
C ASP A 195 3.29 14.59 -3.56
N VAL A 196 3.83 13.39 -3.32
CA VAL A 196 4.15 12.86 -1.99
C VAL A 196 5.64 13.12 -1.72
N PHE A 197 6.03 13.37 -0.47
CA PHE A 197 7.44 13.40 -0.11
C PHE A 197 8.09 12.05 -0.44
N GLU A 198 9.10 12.09 -1.31
CA GLU A 198 9.58 10.94 -2.06
C GLU A 198 10.30 9.92 -1.17
N TYR A 199 10.87 10.38 -0.05
CA TYR A 199 11.57 9.55 0.93
C TYR A 199 10.63 8.88 1.95
N SER A 200 10.89 7.60 2.18
CA SER A 200 10.18 6.74 3.13
C SER A 200 11.15 5.81 3.86
N ILE A 201 10.84 5.48 5.12
CA ILE A 201 11.59 4.52 5.93
C ILE A 201 10.62 3.47 6.45
N ASN A 202 10.79 2.23 5.99
CA ASN A 202 9.95 1.09 6.31
C ASN A 202 10.67 0.18 7.32
N LEU A 203 10.35 0.36 8.61
CA LEU A 203 10.87 -0.44 9.72
C LEU A 203 9.99 -1.69 9.91
N LYS A 204 10.53 -2.87 9.61
CA LYS A 204 9.81 -4.16 9.72
C LYS A 204 9.96 -4.83 11.08
N GLU A 205 11.15 -4.74 11.68
CA GLU A 205 11.47 -5.34 12.97
C GLU A 205 12.48 -4.42 13.67
N LEU A 206 12.27 -4.15 14.97
CA LEU A 206 13.23 -3.44 15.82
C LEU A 206 13.17 -4.01 17.23
N SER A 207 14.23 -4.70 17.62
CA SER A 207 14.48 -5.23 18.96
C SER A 207 16.00 -5.21 19.22
N PRO A 208 16.46 -5.42 20.47
CA PRO A 208 17.91 -5.48 20.76
C PRO A 208 18.66 -6.59 20.01
N GLN A 209 17.94 -7.57 19.43
CA GLN A 209 18.50 -8.72 18.71
C GLN A 209 18.19 -8.70 17.21
N ALA A 210 17.38 -7.76 16.71
CA ALA A 210 16.97 -7.69 15.31
C ALA A 210 16.62 -6.27 14.86
N ALA A 211 17.12 -5.86 13.69
CA ALA A 211 16.76 -4.60 13.04
C ALA A 211 16.56 -4.83 11.54
N SER A 212 15.39 -4.45 11.01
CA SER A 212 15.07 -4.58 9.59
C SER A 212 14.45 -3.30 9.07
N THR A 213 15.16 -2.63 8.15
CA THR A 213 14.77 -1.33 7.60
C THR A 213 14.95 -1.30 6.09
N VAL A 214 14.02 -0.64 5.39
CA VAL A 214 14.16 -0.31 3.97
C VAL A 214 13.93 1.19 3.80
N VAL A 215 14.94 1.89 3.28
CA VAL A 215 14.83 3.28 2.87
C VAL A 215 14.43 3.29 1.40
N THR A 216 13.35 3.99 1.09
CA THR A 216 12.80 4.11 -0.26
C THR A 216 12.83 5.58 -0.67
N ASN A 217 13.25 5.87 -1.91
CA ASN A 217 12.91 7.09 -2.63
C ASN A 217 12.00 6.72 -3.80
N ASN A 218 10.80 7.28 -3.90
CA ASN A 218 9.81 6.95 -4.93
C ASN A 218 9.88 7.84 -6.20
N ASP A 219 10.61 8.95 -6.16
CA ASP A 219 10.77 9.87 -7.28
C ASP A 219 12.16 10.56 -7.29
N LEU A 220 13.18 9.75 -7.51
CA LEU A 220 14.57 10.19 -7.52
C LEU A 220 14.76 11.32 -8.54
N LEU A 221 15.13 12.50 -8.04
CA LEU A 221 15.34 13.75 -8.80
C LEU A 221 14.08 14.28 -9.55
N GLY A 222 12.88 13.85 -9.16
CA GLY A 222 11.62 14.22 -9.83
C GLY A 222 11.41 13.52 -11.18
N ALA A 223 12.17 12.46 -11.46
CA ALA A 223 12.32 11.85 -12.78
C ALA A 223 11.52 10.55 -12.99
N GLY A 224 10.52 10.26 -12.16
CA GLY A 224 9.71 9.04 -12.18
C GLY A 224 10.52 7.78 -11.90
N GLN A 225 11.38 7.81 -10.87
CA GLN A 225 12.34 6.75 -10.56
C GLN A 225 12.27 6.33 -9.09
N GLY A 226 12.05 5.04 -8.85
CA GLY A 226 12.11 4.43 -7.52
C GLY A 226 13.49 3.83 -7.22
N LEU A 227 13.99 4.04 -6.01
CA LEU A 227 15.18 3.40 -5.46
C LEU A 227 14.90 2.92 -4.03
N ASP A 228 15.00 1.62 -3.80
CA ASP A 228 14.96 1.01 -2.47
C ASP A 228 16.34 0.50 -2.06
N VAL A 229 16.76 0.83 -0.84
CA VAL A 229 17.97 0.30 -0.20
C VAL A 229 17.58 -0.23 1.18
N GLY A 230 17.73 -1.53 1.37
CA GLY A 230 17.32 -2.24 2.58
C GLY A 230 18.44 -2.98 3.28
N GLY A 231 18.35 -3.01 4.61
CA GLY A 231 19.24 -3.76 5.49
C GLY A 231 18.44 -4.55 6.52
N LEU A 232 18.83 -5.81 6.71
CA LEU A 232 18.37 -6.69 7.78
C LEU A 232 19.60 -7.10 8.59
N TRP A 233 19.56 -6.90 9.90
CA TRP A 233 20.47 -7.49 10.87
C TRP A 233 19.66 -8.31 11.87
N LYS A 234 20.12 -9.53 12.18
CA LYS A 234 19.57 -10.33 13.27
C LYS A 234 20.66 -11.19 13.88
N SER A 235 20.83 -11.09 15.21
CA SER A 235 21.89 -11.80 15.93
C SER A 235 21.80 -13.32 15.77
N SER A 236 20.58 -13.86 15.69
CA SER A 236 20.29 -15.30 15.52
C SER A 236 20.44 -15.83 14.08
N TYR A 237 20.88 -15.01 13.11
CA TYR A 237 20.96 -15.41 11.70
C TYR A 237 22.40 -15.63 11.20
N HIS A 238 22.55 -16.53 10.23
CA HIS A 238 23.80 -16.82 9.55
C HIS A 238 23.62 -16.73 8.02
N PRO A 239 24.18 -15.72 7.32
CA PRO A 239 24.83 -14.53 7.86
C PRO A 239 23.83 -13.64 8.62
N GLN A 240 24.32 -12.95 9.65
CA GLN A 240 23.53 -12.04 10.49
C GLN A 240 22.94 -10.88 9.69
N PHE A 241 23.65 -10.46 8.64
CA PHE A 241 23.23 -9.39 7.75
C PHE A 241 22.53 -9.91 6.49
N GLY A 242 21.69 -9.07 5.89
CA GLY A 242 21.13 -9.22 4.56
C GLY A 242 20.86 -7.85 3.96
N SER A 243 20.99 -7.73 2.64
CA SER A 243 20.78 -6.47 1.91
C SER A 243 19.70 -6.59 0.83
N LEU A 244 19.11 -5.46 0.47
CA LEU A 244 18.19 -5.30 -0.65
C LEU A 244 18.58 -4.04 -1.41
N VAL A 245 18.64 -4.13 -2.74
CA VAL A 245 18.71 -2.96 -3.63
C VAL A 245 17.73 -3.17 -4.77
N ARG A 246 16.81 -2.24 -5.00
CA ARG A 246 15.88 -2.27 -6.14
C ARG A 246 15.84 -0.90 -6.80
N TYR A 247 16.02 -0.87 -8.11
CA TYR A 247 15.78 0.30 -8.94
C TYR A 247 14.57 0.05 -9.83
N THR A 248 13.67 1.04 -9.93
CA THR A 248 12.46 1.00 -10.75
C THR A 248 12.34 2.28 -11.57
N LYS A 249 12.13 2.15 -12.88
CA LYS A 249 11.77 3.25 -13.76
C LYS A 249 10.30 3.15 -14.10
N TYR A 250 9.50 4.12 -13.66
CA TYR A 250 8.09 4.20 -14.02
C TYR A 250 7.93 4.77 -15.43
N ASN A 251 7.01 4.21 -16.20
CA ASN A 251 6.64 4.65 -17.56
C ASN A 251 7.85 4.93 -18.48
N ILE A 252 8.65 3.91 -18.77
CA ILE A 252 9.83 4.00 -19.65
C ILE A 252 9.43 4.63 -20.99
N LEU A 253 10.01 5.80 -21.29
CA LEU A 253 9.83 6.53 -22.55
C LEU A 253 8.37 6.82 -22.94
N GLY A 254 7.42 6.87 -21.99
CA GLY A 254 6.00 7.06 -22.30
C GLY A 254 5.28 5.83 -22.87
N THR A 255 5.87 4.64 -22.76
CA THR A 255 5.29 3.37 -23.29
C THR A 255 4.23 2.74 -22.37
N PHE A 256 4.07 3.29 -21.16
CA PHE A 256 3.33 2.74 -20.01
C PHE A 256 3.91 1.41 -19.47
N ILE A 257 5.17 1.09 -19.82
CA ILE A 257 5.94 -0.01 -19.22
C ILE A 257 6.67 0.52 -17.98
N ASP A 258 6.39 -0.06 -16.83
CA ASP A 258 7.19 0.10 -15.62
C ASP A 258 8.28 -0.99 -15.64
N GLY A 259 9.56 -0.62 -15.50
CA GLY A 259 10.67 -1.57 -15.51
C GLY A 259 11.44 -1.55 -14.19
N SER A 260 11.87 -2.71 -13.71
CA SER A 260 12.61 -2.84 -12.45
C SER A 260 13.74 -3.86 -12.57
N ILE A 261 14.82 -3.58 -11.84
CA ILE A 261 15.93 -4.49 -11.60
C ILE A 261 16.21 -4.48 -10.10
N GLY A 262 16.44 -5.65 -9.52
CA GLY A 262 16.62 -5.75 -8.09
C GLY A 262 17.36 -6.99 -7.61
N TYR A 263 17.86 -6.85 -6.40
CA TYR A 263 18.49 -7.89 -5.60
C TYR A 263 17.93 -7.85 -4.18
N SER A 264 17.70 -9.01 -3.57
CA SER A 264 17.26 -9.10 -2.17
C SER A 264 17.72 -10.38 -1.50
N MET A 265 18.36 -10.25 -0.34
CA MET A 265 18.55 -11.33 0.66
C MET A 265 17.46 -11.33 1.75
N LEU A 266 16.47 -10.43 1.68
CA LEU A 266 15.50 -10.18 2.76
C LEU A 266 14.26 -11.09 2.68
N ASN A 267 14.29 -12.14 1.86
CA ASN A 267 13.15 -13.01 1.56
C ASN A 267 11.88 -12.23 1.16
N THR A 268 12.06 -11.17 0.37
CA THR A 268 10.98 -10.26 -0.06
C THR A 268 10.35 -10.64 -1.40
N TYR A 269 10.98 -11.55 -2.13
CA TYR A 269 10.37 -12.22 -3.27
C TYR A 269 9.59 -13.44 -2.75
N MET A 270 8.55 -13.87 -3.46
CA MET A 270 7.67 -14.93 -2.95
C MET A 270 8.43 -16.26 -2.92
N PRO A 271 8.76 -16.83 -1.74
CA PRO A 271 9.66 -17.97 -1.65
C PRO A 271 9.00 -19.24 -2.16
N LEU A 272 9.82 -20.18 -2.62
CA LEU A 272 9.39 -21.50 -3.09
C LEU A 272 8.76 -22.33 -1.97
N ASP A 273 9.41 -22.37 -0.80
CA ASP A 273 8.98 -23.16 0.36
C ASP A 273 8.90 -22.33 1.64
N THR A 274 8.02 -22.75 2.54
CA THR A 274 7.85 -22.18 3.86
C THR A 274 9.06 -22.47 4.76
N ASN A 275 9.42 -21.49 5.59
CA ASN A 275 10.57 -21.52 6.52
C ASN A 275 11.97 -21.57 5.88
N VAL A 276 12.10 -21.57 4.54
CA VAL A 276 13.37 -21.32 3.86
C VAL A 276 13.47 -19.82 3.53
N TYR A 277 14.68 -19.28 3.66
CA TYR A 277 15.01 -17.91 3.25
C TYR A 277 15.67 -17.96 1.89
N GLU A 278 15.28 -17.08 0.98
CA GLU A 278 15.83 -17.03 -0.37
C GLU A 278 16.49 -15.68 -0.68
N GLY A 279 17.59 -15.77 -1.42
CA GLY A 279 18.20 -14.64 -2.11
C GLY A 279 17.76 -14.64 -3.57
N SER A 280 17.37 -13.48 -4.09
CA SER A 280 16.88 -13.35 -5.47
C SER A 280 17.50 -12.17 -6.21
N TYR A 281 17.89 -12.41 -7.45
CA TYR A 281 18.20 -11.39 -8.46
C TYR A 281 17.09 -11.42 -9.50
N TYR A 282 16.57 -10.27 -9.92
CA TYR A 282 15.49 -10.24 -10.92
C TYR A 282 15.51 -8.99 -11.80
N VAL A 283 14.96 -9.16 -12.99
CA VAL A 283 14.58 -8.10 -13.92
C VAL A 283 13.11 -8.31 -14.26
N SER A 284 12.30 -7.25 -14.16
CA SER A 284 10.88 -7.31 -14.50
C SER A 284 10.45 -6.08 -15.29
N LEU A 285 9.75 -6.32 -16.41
CA LEU A 285 9.05 -5.33 -17.22
C LEU A 285 7.55 -5.59 -17.08
N ASN A 286 6.77 -4.58 -16.70
CA ASN A 286 5.33 -4.71 -16.50
C ASN A 286 4.58 -3.56 -17.18
N ARG A 287 3.68 -3.91 -18.09
CA ARG A 287 2.76 -3.00 -18.77
C ARG A 287 1.33 -3.28 -18.27
N PRO A 288 0.92 -2.66 -17.14
CA PRO A 288 -0.41 -2.89 -16.58
C PRO A 288 -1.51 -2.38 -17.51
N LEU A 289 -2.77 -2.75 -17.25
CA LEU A 289 -3.92 -2.14 -17.91
C LEU A 289 -4.17 -0.73 -17.35
N TYR A 290 -3.36 0.24 -17.79
CA TYR A 290 -3.40 1.63 -17.31
C TYR A 290 -4.74 2.33 -17.54
N ARG A 291 -5.50 1.91 -18.56
CA ARG A 291 -6.89 2.33 -18.81
C ARG A 291 -7.73 1.16 -19.37
N PRO A 292 -9.05 1.07 -19.08
CA PRO A 292 -9.91 0.00 -19.61
C PRO A 292 -9.96 -0.12 -21.14
N THR A 293 -9.60 0.94 -21.87
CA THR A 293 -9.51 0.98 -23.33
C THR A 293 -8.11 0.65 -23.88
N ALA A 294 -7.11 0.36 -23.05
CA ALA A 294 -5.79 -0.03 -23.54
C ALA A 294 -5.90 -1.36 -24.31
N ARG A 295 -5.36 -1.39 -25.55
CA ARG A 295 -5.41 -2.57 -26.43
C ARG A 295 -4.45 -3.68 -26.02
N VAL A 296 -3.34 -3.34 -25.39
CA VAL A 296 -2.29 -4.29 -24.96
C VAL A 296 -2.07 -4.14 -23.46
N ALA A 297 -1.85 -5.26 -22.78
CA ALA A 297 -1.24 -5.36 -21.47
C ALA A 297 -0.23 -6.53 -21.51
N GLY A 298 0.71 -6.59 -20.57
CA GLY A 298 1.67 -7.69 -20.54
C GLY A 298 2.78 -7.49 -19.52
N GLY A 299 3.62 -8.51 -19.36
CA GLY A 299 4.78 -8.43 -18.50
C GLY A 299 5.75 -9.57 -18.74
N LEU A 300 7.01 -9.33 -18.40
CA LEU A 300 8.10 -10.27 -18.52
C LEU A 300 8.96 -10.15 -17.26
N THR A 301 9.08 -11.23 -16.51
CA THR A 301 9.94 -11.33 -15.33
C THR A 301 10.92 -12.49 -15.50
N PHE A 302 12.18 -12.23 -15.21
CA PHE A 302 13.21 -13.25 -15.06
C PHE A 302 13.82 -13.12 -13.67
N SER A 303 13.97 -14.22 -12.94
CA SER A 303 14.69 -14.24 -11.67
C SER A 303 15.60 -15.45 -11.48
N LEU A 304 16.70 -15.22 -10.78
CA LEU A 304 17.67 -16.22 -10.30
C LEU A 304 17.52 -16.28 -8.78
N ASN A 305 17.24 -17.46 -8.21
CA ASN A 305 16.91 -17.61 -6.79
C ASN A 305 17.75 -18.74 -6.17
N HIS A 306 18.22 -18.54 -4.94
CA HIS A 306 19.01 -19.50 -4.18
C HIS A 306 18.58 -19.51 -2.71
N SER A 307 18.59 -20.67 -2.08
CA SER A 307 18.33 -20.83 -0.65
C SER A 307 19.46 -20.25 0.21
N ILE A 308 19.14 -19.69 1.38
CA ILE A 308 20.08 -19.12 2.35
C ILE A 308 19.91 -19.82 3.71
N ASN A 309 20.99 -20.38 4.24
CA ASN A 309 21.01 -21.12 5.52
C ASN A 309 20.96 -20.21 6.76
N LYS A 310 19.91 -19.38 6.88
CA LYS A 310 19.77 -18.39 7.96
C LYS A 310 19.84 -18.98 9.38
N TRP A 311 19.55 -20.26 9.56
CA TRP A 311 19.55 -20.91 10.87
C TRP A 311 20.86 -21.61 11.22
N GLY A 312 21.85 -21.65 10.32
CA GLY A 312 23.11 -22.36 10.56
C GLY A 312 22.92 -23.88 10.70
N TYR A 313 21.95 -24.47 10.00
CA TYR A 313 21.74 -25.91 10.00
C TYR A 313 22.93 -26.62 9.35
N ALA A 314 23.28 -27.82 9.82
CA ALA A 314 24.25 -28.67 9.13
C ALA A 314 23.76 -29.01 7.71
N ASP A 315 24.68 -29.33 6.79
CA ASP A 315 24.35 -29.62 5.38
C ASP A 315 23.37 -30.79 5.23
N SER A 316 23.37 -31.75 6.17
CA SER A 316 22.39 -32.84 6.23
C SER A 316 20.96 -32.39 6.52
N LEU A 317 20.75 -31.18 7.05
CA LEU A 317 19.44 -30.59 7.39
C LEU A 317 19.10 -29.36 6.53
N PHE A 318 20.09 -28.66 5.99
CA PHE A 318 19.88 -27.46 5.18
C PHE A 318 19.40 -27.79 3.76
N ARG A 319 18.21 -27.31 3.41
CA ARG A 319 17.61 -27.45 2.07
C ARG A 319 18.33 -26.54 1.08
N LYS A 320 19.50 -26.96 0.59
CA LYS A 320 20.25 -26.27 -0.46
C LYS A 320 19.57 -26.47 -1.81
N TYR A 321 19.17 -25.39 -2.45
CA TYR A 321 18.62 -25.40 -3.81
C TYR A 321 18.86 -24.07 -4.52
N GLU A 322 18.91 -24.14 -5.85
CA GLU A 322 19.00 -23.00 -6.75
C GLU A 322 18.04 -23.20 -7.93
N TYR A 323 17.26 -22.17 -8.27
CA TYR A 323 16.32 -22.23 -9.38
C TYR A 323 16.10 -20.87 -10.05
N ASN A 324 15.77 -20.95 -11.33
CA ASN A 324 15.48 -19.80 -12.16
C ASN A 324 14.01 -19.79 -12.56
N THR A 325 13.44 -18.59 -12.69
CA THR A 325 12.08 -18.40 -13.20
C THR A 325 12.09 -17.53 -14.44
N LEU A 326 11.35 -17.96 -15.46
CA LEU A 326 10.95 -17.15 -16.60
C LEU A 326 9.43 -17.08 -16.64
N ASP A 327 8.88 -15.87 -16.54
CA ASP A 327 7.45 -15.62 -16.54
C ASP A 327 7.11 -14.51 -17.54
N GLY A 328 6.48 -14.89 -18.65
CA GLY A 328 6.09 -13.98 -19.72
C GLY A 328 4.61 -14.07 -20.04
N TRP A 329 3.91 -12.94 -20.07
CA TRP A 329 2.50 -12.87 -20.45
C TRP A 329 2.19 -11.66 -21.33
N ILE A 330 1.19 -11.82 -22.19
CA ILE A 330 0.65 -10.77 -23.05
C ILE A 330 -0.87 -10.87 -23.11
N GLY A 331 -1.55 -9.73 -23.11
CA GLY A 331 -3.00 -9.62 -23.26
C GLY A 331 -3.36 -8.64 -24.36
N TYR A 332 -4.29 -9.03 -25.23
CA TYR A 332 -4.86 -8.18 -26.28
C TYR A 332 -6.36 -7.98 -26.07
N ASN A 333 -6.76 -6.74 -25.82
CA ASN A 333 -8.12 -6.27 -25.60
C ASN A 333 -8.72 -5.82 -26.93
N PHE A 334 -9.37 -6.75 -27.62
CA PHE A 334 -9.84 -6.59 -29.00
C PHE A 334 -11.21 -5.92 -29.10
N ARG A 335 -11.97 -5.84 -28.00
CA ARG A 335 -13.22 -5.07 -27.92
C ARG A 335 -13.19 -4.20 -26.68
N GLN A 336 -13.45 -2.90 -26.84
CA GLN A 336 -13.40 -1.92 -25.75
C GLN A 336 -14.81 -1.50 -25.31
N GLN A 337 -15.00 -1.19 -24.02
CA GLN A 337 -16.28 -0.74 -23.45
C GLN A 337 -16.68 0.70 -23.82
N PHE A 338 -15.73 1.54 -24.23
CA PHE A 338 -15.96 2.93 -24.62
C PHE A 338 -15.61 3.12 -26.10
N SER A 339 -16.36 3.98 -26.79
CA SER A 339 -16.00 4.43 -28.14
C SER A 339 -14.90 5.49 -28.06
N ASP A 340 -14.07 5.58 -29.11
CA ASP A 340 -13.07 6.65 -29.26
C ASP A 340 -13.72 8.05 -29.19
N ASN A 341 -14.98 8.19 -29.62
CA ASN A 341 -15.78 9.42 -29.55
C ASN A 341 -16.29 9.79 -28.14
N GLY A 342 -15.80 9.15 -27.07
CA GLY A 342 -16.16 9.50 -25.69
C GLY A 342 -17.56 9.08 -25.25
N THR A 343 -18.18 8.10 -25.91
CA THR A 343 -19.52 7.58 -25.54
C THR A 343 -19.44 6.21 -24.85
N GLU A 344 -20.26 6.01 -23.81
CA GLU A 344 -20.37 4.73 -23.10
C GLU A 344 -21.08 3.71 -24.00
N THR A 345 -20.37 2.67 -24.46
CA THR A 345 -21.05 1.58 -25.15
C THR A 345 -21.75 0.67 -24.13
N ARG A 346 -22.87 0.08 -24.52
CA ARG A 346 -23.56 -0.94 -23.71
C ARG A 346 -22.80 -2.28 -23.68
N ARG A 347 -21.69 -2.43 -24.42
CA ARG A 347 -20.96 -3.69 -24.59
C ARG A 347 -19.78 -3.76 -23.59
N PRO A 348 -19.48 -4.93 -23.00
CA PRO A 348 -18.28 -5.10 -22.17
C PRO A 348 -17.02 -5.24 -23.02
N SER A 349 -15.89 -4.84 -22.45
CA SER A 349 -14.56 -5.12 -23.00
C SER A 349 -14.30 -6.63 -23.04
N VAL A 350 -13.53 -7.09 -24.03
CA VAL A 350 -13.12 -8.49 -24.14
C VAL A 350 -11.66 -8.58 -24.56
N ALA A 351 -10.91 -9.39 -23.82
CA ALA A 351 -9.49 -9.62 -24.05
C ALA A 351 -9.14 -11.11 -24.08
N ILE A 352 -8.15 -11.45 -24.90
CA ILE A 352 -7.46 -12.74 -24.87
C ILE A 352 -6.08 -12.50 -24.25
N LEU A 353 -5.67 -13.39 -23.35
CA LEU A 353 -4.39 -13.34 -22.66
C LEU A 353 -3.68 -14.68 -22.76
N LEU A 354 -2.37 -14.64 -22.93
CA LEU A 354 -1.49 -15.80 -22.99
C LEU A 354 -0.37 -15.63 -21.95
N ARG A 355 0.01 -16.72 -21.28
CA ARG A 355 1.15 -16.76 -20.35
C ARG A 355 1.97 -18.03 -20.56
N HIS A 356 3.29 -17.88 -20.49
CA HIS A 356 4.25 -18.96 -20.32
C HIS A 356 5.01 -18.73 -19.02
N TYR A 357 4.98 -19.72 -18.14
CA TYR A 357 5.77 -19.76 -16.91
C TYR A 357 6.66 -21.00 -16.92
N ASN A 358 7.93 -20.83 -16.58
CA ASN A 358 8.89 -21.91 -16.46
C ASN A 358 9.78 -21.69 -15.23
N LEU A 359 9.65 -22.57 -14.24
CA LEU A 359 10.57 -22.71 -13.11
C LEU A 359 11.45 -23.93 -13.37
N PHE A 360 12.77 -23.70 -13.39
CA PHE A 360 13.76 -24.76 -13.56
C PHE A 360 14.84 -24.71 -12.47
N PHE A 361 15.10 -25.85 -11.85
CA PHE A 361 16.16 -26.02 -10.86
C PHE A 361 17.52 -26.20 -11.55
N LEU A 362 18.53 -25.58 -10.95
CA LEU A 362 19.94 -25.82 -11.21
C LEU A 362 20.50 -26.82 -10.18
N GLU A 363 20.03 -26.73 -8.94
CA GLU A 363 20.38 -27.62 -7.83
C GLU A 363 19.13 -27.90 -6.98
N THR A 364 18.95 -29.16 -6.59
CA THR A 364 17.87 -29.60 -5.68
C THR A 364 18.43 -30.14 -4.36
N PRO A 365 17.64 -30.14 -3.27
CA PRO A 365 18.12 -30.61 -1.97
C PRO A 365 18.49 -32.09 -2.00
N GLN A 366 19.67 -32.42 -1.47
CA GLN A 366 20.21 -33.79 -1.51
C GLN A 366 19.63 -34.72 -0.44
N GLN A 367 18.84 -34.20 0.51
CA GLN A 367 18.27 -35.03 1.56
C GLN A 367 17.18 -35.97 1.02
N PRO A 368 17.15 -37.27 1.40
CA PRO A 368 16.15 -38.21 0.94
C PRO A 368 14.70 -37.75 1.12
N ALA A 369 14.40 -37.04 2.22
CA ALA A 369 13.06 -36.54 2.53
C ALA A 369 12.53 -35.46 1.55
N PHE A 370 13.39 -34.81 0.77
CA PHE A 370 13.01 -33.75 -0.18
C PHE A 370 13.17 -34.16 -1.64
N LYS A 371 13.84 -35.29 -1.91
CA LYS A 371 14.05 -35.81 -3.26
C LYS A 371 12.73 -36.08 -4.00
N ASP A 372 11.72 -36.54 -3.26
CA ASP A 372 10.39 -36.86 -3.78
C ASP A 372 9.34 -35.76 -3.51
N ASP A 373 9.71 -34.59 -2.92
CA ASP A 373 8.76 -33.49 -2.68
C ASP A 373 8.47 -32.75 -4.01
N PRO A 374 7.19 -32.62 -4.42
CA PRO A 374 6.77 -31.80 -5.56
C PRO A 374 7.36 -30.39 -5.63
N VAL A 375 7.63 -29.76 -4.48
CA VAL A 375 8.12 -28.39 -4.39
C VAL A 375 9.51 -28.22 -5.04
N TYR A 376 10.37 -29.23 -4.96
CA TYR A 376 11.75 -29.18 -5.49
C TYR A 376 11.89 -29.72 -6.91
N ASN A 377 10.82 -29.63 -7.70
CA ASN A 377 10.75 -30.17 -9.06
C ASN A 377 10.39 -29.10 -10.11
N ASN A 378 10.99 -29.22 -11.29
CA ASN A 378 10.73 -28.33 -12.43
C ASN A 378 9.22 -28.21 -12.72
N ARG A 379 8.74 -26.98 -12.86
CA ARG A 379 7.32 -26.67 -13.09
C ARG A 379 7.16 -25.68 -14.23
N ARG A 380 6.48 -26.11 -15.29
CA ARG A 380 6.22 -25.31 -16.48
C ARG A 380 4.74 -25.31 -16.80
N TYR A 381 4.17 -24.16 -17.13
CA TYR A 381 2.80 -24.10 -17.63
C TYR A 381 2.59 -23.04 -18.71
N TYR A 382 1.62 -23.33 -19.57
CA TYR A 382 1.11 -22.43 -20.60
C TYR A 382 -0.37 -22.20 -20.33
N LEU A 383 -0.79 -20.94 -20.16
CA LEU A 383 -2.19 -20.57 -19.92
C LEU A 383 -2.70 -19.67 -21.05
N ALA A 384 -3.91 -19.95 -21.50
CA ALA A 384 -4.74 -19.05 -22.29
C ALA A 384 -5.96 -18.64 -21.46
N GLN A 385 -6.29 -17.36 -21.46
CA GLN A 385 -7.44 -16.81 -20.73
C GLN A 385 -8.24 -15.88 -21.62
N VAL A 386 -9.57 -16.04 -21.60
CA VAL A 386 -10.49 -15.04 -22.14
C VAL A 386 -11.08 -14.29 -20.96
N SER A 387 -10.98 -12.96 -20.96
CA SER A 387 -11.61 -12.10 -19.95
C SER A 387 -12.64 -11.17 -20.57
N VAL A 388 -13.85 -11.17 -20.00
CA VAL A 388 -14.93 -10.23 -20.29
C VAL A 388 -15.09 -9.33 -19.08
N PHE A 389 -14.99 -8.01 -19.27
CA PHE A 389 -15.10 -7.07 -18.15
C PHE A 389 -15.80 -5.77 -18.54
N LYS A 390 -16.50 -5.17 -17.58
CA LYS A 390 -16.94 -3.78 -17.65
C LYS A 390 -16.58 -3.10 -16.33
N GLN A 391 -15.85 -1.99 -16.39
CA GLN A 391 -15.29 -1.31 -15.22
C GLN A 391 -15.40 0.21 -15.37
N ASN A 392 -16.23 0.81 -14.52
CA ASN A 392 -16.34 2.25 -14.30
C ASN A 392 -15.69 2.59 -12.94
N PHE A 393 -15.42 3.87 -12.68
CA PHE A 393 -14.74 4.30 -11.47
C PHE A 393 -15.48 5.44 -10.77
N PHE A 394 -15.55 5.33 -9.45
CA PHE A 394 -16.14 6.34 -8.57
C PHE A 394 -15.05 6.91 -7.67
N LYS A 395 -15.05 8.23 -7.49
CA LYS A 395 -14.18 8.91 -6.52
C LYS A 395 -14.83 8.89 -5.15
N THR A 396 -14.04 8.68 -4.11
CA THR A 396 -14.46 8.83 -2.70
C THR A 396 -13.28 9.28 -1.85
N HIS A 397 -13.54 9.45 -0.55
CA HIS A 397 -12.54 9.68 0.49
C HIS A 397 -12.88 8.82 1.72
N HIS A 398 -11.89 8.56 2.57
CA HIS A 398 -12.05 7.79 3.82
C HIS A 398 -12.52 6.34 3.60
N PHE A 399 -11.97 5.66 2.60
CA PHE A 399 -12.23 4.25 2.32
C PHE A 399 -11.13 3.36 2.91
N PHE A 400 -9.89 3.49 2.47
CA PHE A 400 -8.69 2.92 3.12
C PHE A 400 -7.70 4.02 3.49
N GLY A 401 -7.59 5.05 2.64
CA GLY A 401 -6.82 6.26 2.89
C GLY A 401 -7.46 7.17 3.94
N PHE A 402 -6.64 7.97 4.60
CA PHE A 402 -7.03 8.88 5.67
C PHE A 402 -7.54 10.21 5.05
N GLY A 403 -8.44 10.12 4.07
CA GLY A 403 -9.02 11.27 3.36
C GLY A 403 -8.20 11.78 2.16
N ARG A 404 -7.36 10.94 1.54
CA ARG A 404 -6.91 11.14 0.14
C ARG A 404 -8.02 10.71 -0.83
N THR A 405 -7.95 11.13 -2.10
CA THR A 405 -8.93 10.71 -3.13
C THR A 405 -8.68 9.25 -3.52
N GLU A 406 -9.71 8.42 -3.45
CA GLU A 406 -9.65 7.00 -3.73
C GLU A 406 -10.58 6.63 -4.90
N ASP A 407 -10.08 5.79 -5.81
CA ASP A 407 -10.86 5.29 -6.95
C ASP A 407 -11.40 3.90 -6.63
N ILE A 408 -12.73 3.79 -6.55
CA ILE A 408 -13.41 2.51 -6.39
C ILE A 408 -13.76 1.96 -7.79
N PRO A 409 -13.34 0.73 -8.13
CA PRO A 409 -13.81 0.05 -9.34
C PRO A 409 -15.27 -0.40 -9.16
N ALA A 410 -16.09 -0.25 -10.19
CA ALA A 410 -17.48 -0.67 -10.19
C ALA A 410 -17.86 -1.31 -11.52
N GLY A 411 -18.58 -2.44 -11.48
CA GLY A 411 -18.90 -3.25 -12.64
C GLY A 411 -18.62 -4.73 -12.39
N TYR A 412 -18.22 -5.47 -13.41
CA TYR A 412 -18.03 -6.92 -13.32
C TYR A 412 -16.87 -7.40 -14.19
N GLN A 413 -16.33 -8.56 -13.82
CA GLN A 413 -15.39 -9.30 -14.62
C GLN A 413 -15.71 -10.80 -14.55
N VAL A 414 -15.54 -11.49 -15.68
CA VAL A 414 -15.55 -12.94 -15.79
C VAL A 414 -14.30 -13.37 -16.58
N LYS A 415 -13.67 -14.46 -16.18
CA LYS A 415 -12.49 -15.06 -16.82
C LYS A 415 -12.74 -16.55 -17.04
N GLY A 416 -12.43 -17.03 -18.24
CA GLY A 416 -12.27 -18.46 -18.51
C GLY A 416 -10.80 -18.73 -18.80
N THR A 417 -10.16 -19.58 -18.02
CA THR A 417 -8.74 -19.95 -18.16
C THR A 417 -8.63 -21.41 -18.55
N THR A 418 -7.78 -21.72 -19.53
CA THR A 418 -7.40 -23.09 -19.91
C THR A 418 -5.90 -23.17 -20.13
N GLY A 419 -5.29 -24.34 -20.01
CA GLY A 419 -3.86 -24.48 -20.24
C GLY A 419 -3.29 -25.84 -19.96
N TRP A 420 -1.98 -25.97 -20.14
CA TRP A 420 -1.25 -27.21 -19.85
C TRP A 420 -0.18 -26.94 -18.81
N GLU A 421 -0.16 -27.76 -17.75
CA GLU A 421 0.91 -27.83 -16.78
C GLU A 421 1.78 -29.07 -17.04
N THR A 422 3.08 -28.95 -16.80
CA THR A 422 4.02 -30.05 -16.65
C THR A 422 4.76 -29.86 -15.33
N TRP A 423 4.59 -30.79 -14.40
CA TRP A 423 5.21 -30.77 -13.07
C TRP A 423 5.50 -32.20 -12.62
N ILE A 424 6.72 -32.48 -12.13
CA ILE A 424 7.21 -33.84 -11.83
C ILE A 424 6.98 -34.81 -13.01
N GLU A 425 7.47 -34.43 -14.20
CA GLU A 425 7.30 -35.15 -15.47
C GLU A 425 5.84 -35.40 -15.92
N ARG A 426 4.85 -34.96 -15.13
CA ARG A 426 3.44 -35.22 -15.36
C ARG A 426 2.78 -34.05 -16.07
N ARG A 427 2.18 -34.34 -17.22
CA ARG A 427 1.37 -33.37 -17.99
C ARG A 427 -0.11 -33.43 -17.58
N ARG A 428 -0.69 -32.26 -17.26
CA ARG A 428 -2.11 -32.11 -16.88
C ARG A 428 -2.74 -30.94 -17.64
N LEU A 429 -4.01 -31.09 -18.04
CA LEU A 429 -4.81 -29.97 -18.55
C LEU A 429 -5.34 -29.19 -17.35
N TYR A 430 -5.28 -27.87 -17.36
CA TYR A 430 -5.91 -27.02 -16.36
C TYR A 430 -7.11 -26.29 -16.98
N THR A 431 -8.22 -26.20 -16.25
CA THR A 431 -9.38 -25.38 -16.64
C THR A 431 -9.95 -24.65 -15.42
N ALA A 432 -10.30 -23.38 -15.57
CA ALA A 432 -10.98 -22.63 -14.52
C ALA A 432 -11.92 -21.54 -15.05
N ILE A 433 -12.91 -21.19 -14.23
CA ILE A 433 -13.81 -20.04 -14.41
C ILE A 433 -13.74 -19.20 -13.13
N GLU A 434 -13.49 -17.91 -13.29
CA GLU A 434 -13.50 -16.92 -12.20
C GLU A 434 -14.48 -15.80 -12.55
N GLY A 435 -15.14 -15.22 -11.56
CA GLY A 435 -15.97 -14.04 -11.76
C GLY A 435 -16.14 -13.21 -10.49
N ASN A 436 -16.21 -11.89 -10.64
CA ASN A 436 -16.51 -10.98 -9.55
C ASN A 436 -17.34 -9.77 -10.03
N ARG A 437 -18.05 -9.13 -9.10
CA ARG A 437 -18.89 -7.96 -9.40
C ARG A 437 -18.86 -6.93 -8.28
N PHE A 438 -18.26 -5.78 -8.54
CA PHE A 438 -18.39 -4.59 -7.71
C PHE A 438 -19.72 -3.88 -8.00
N TRP A 439 -20.64 -3.91 -7.04
CA TRP A 439 -21.95 -3.28 -7.14
C TRP A 439 -22.16 -2.24 -6.02
N VAL A 440 -22.48 -1.01 -6.42
CA VAL A 440 -22.88 0.08 -5.51
C VAL A 440 -24.41 0.13 -5.42
N ASN A 441 -24.95 0.04 -4.21
CA ASN A 441 -26.39 0.16 -3.95
C ASN A 441 -26.82 1.65 -3.84
N LYS A 442 -28.14 1.92 -3.87
CA LYS A 442 -28.72 3.28 -3.72
C LYS A 442 -28.25 4.02 -2.46
N HIS A 443 -27.92 3.30 -1.39
CA HIS A 443 -27.42 3.84 -0.13
C HIS A 443 -25.90 4.12 -0.13
N GLN A 444 -25.21 3.97 -1.27
CA GLN A 444 -23.76 4.12 -1.44
C GLN A 444 -22.90 3.06 -0.72
N ASP A 445 -23.51 1.95 -0.29
CA ASP A 445 -22.77 0.75 0.13
C ASP A 445 -22.25 -0.01 -1.10
N LEU A 446 -21.09 -0.65 -0.96
CA LEU A 446 -20.40 -1.41 -2.01
C LEU A 446 -20.36 -2.90 -1.63
N PHE A 447 -20.74 -3.75 -2.59
CA PHE A 447 -20.64 -5.21 -2.50
C PHE A 447 -19.66 -5.73 -3.55
N ASN A 448 -18.86 -6.73 -3.18
CA ASN A 448 -17.97 -7.48 -4.08
C ASN A 448 -18.09 -9.00 -3.83
N PRO A 449 -19.17 -9.64 -4.32
CA PRO A 449 -19.17 -11.08 -4.54
C PRO A 449 -18.13 -11.48 -5.59
N SER A 450 -17.42 -12.56 -5.31
CA SER A 450 -16.45 -13.21 -6.20
C SER A 450 -16.51 -14.72 -6.03
N PHE A 451 -16.30 -15.44 -7.13
CA PHE A 451 -16.25 -16.90 -7.17
C PHE A 451 -15.14 -17.36 -8.13
N GLY A 452 -14.58 -18.53 -7.84
CA GLY A 452 -13.63 -19.23 -8.68
C GLY A 452 -13.84 -20.73 -8.57
N ILE A 453 -13.85 -21.42 -9.71
CA ILE A 453 -13.77 -22.88 -9.75
C ILE A 453 -12.69 -23.27 -10.76
N GLY A 454 -11.77 -24.13 -10.35
CA GLY A 454 -10.69 -24.62 -11.20
C GLY A 454 -10.36 -26.08 -10.90
N SER A 455 -9.83 -26.80 -11.88
CA SER A 455 -9.31 -28.16 -11.68
C SER A 455 -8.22 -28.51 -12.69
N PHE A 456 -7.37 -29.45 -12.31
CA PHE A 456 -6.44 -30.12 -13.20
C PHE A 456 -7.00 -31.49 -13.60
N TRP A 457 -6.79 -31.85 -14.86
CA TRP A 457 -7.24 -33.10 -15.44
C TRP A 457 -6.00 -33.89 -15.88
N GLY A 458 -5.80 -35.05 -15.26
CA GLY A 458 -4.68 -35.94 -15.56
C GLY A 458 -5.12 -37.39 -15.40
N ARG A 459 -4.70 -38.26 -16.33
CA ARG A 459 -5.08 -39.70 -16.32
C ARG A 459 -6.59 -39.94 -16.18
N ASN A 460 -7.41 -39.09 -16.82
CA ASN A 460 -8.88 -39.09 -16.81
C ASN A 460 -9.54 -38.79 -15.44
N THR A 461 -8.81 -38.30 -14.44
CA THR A 461 -9.36 -37.86 -13.14
C THR A 461 -9.19 -36.36 -12.92
N SER A 462 -10.09 -35.78 -12.11
CA SER A 462 -9.99 -34.42 -11.57
C SER A 462 -9.00 -34.41 -10.39
N GLU A 463 -8.17 -33.38 -10.31
CA GLU A 463 -7.06 -33.26 -9.34
C GLU A 463 -6.79 -31.81 -9.00
N ASP A 464 -6.34 -31.55 -7.77
CA ASP A 464 -6.04 -30.21 -7.27
C ASP A 464 -7.19 -29.22 -7.56
N ALA A 465 -8.43 -29.72 -7.49
CA ALA A 465 -9.63 -28.94 -7.76
C ALA A 465 -9.80 -27.88 -6.68
N VAL A 466 -10.05 -26.63 -7.05
CA VAL A 466 -10.21 -25.50 -6.12
C VAL A 466 -11.58 -24.88 -6.32
N ILE A 467 -12.32 -24.72 -5.23
CA ILE A 467 -13.55 -23.94 -5.18
C ILE A 467 -13.31 -22.79 -4.21
N HIS A 468 -13.43 -21.56 -4.70
CA HIS A 468 -13.28 -20.32 -3.94
C HIS A 468 -14.55 -19.49 -4.08
N ALA A 469 -15.10 -19.02 -2.96
CA ALA A 469 -16.23 -18.12 -2.91
C ALA A 469 -15.99 -17.06 -1.84
N ARG A 470 -16.06 -15.78 -2.22
CA ARG A 470 -15.79 -14.67 -1.32
C ARG A 470 -16.79 -13.54 -1.52
N MET A 471 -17.19 -12.91 -0.43
CA MET A 471 -18.13 -11.80 -0.40
C MET A 471 -17.58 -10.69 0.50
N ASP A 472 -17.16 -9.58 -0.10
CA ASP A 472 -16.84 -8.36 0.65
C ASP A 472 -18.03 -7.39 0.63
N PHE A 473 -18.31 -6.77 1.78
CA PHE A 473 -19.25 -5.68 1.96
C PHE A 473 -18.56 -4.49 2.63
N TYR A 474 -18.83 -3.30 2.10
CA TYR A 474 -18.28 -2.05 2.57
C TYR A 474 -19.42 -1.04 2.72
N SER A 475 -19.66 -0.56 3.94
CA SER A 475 -20.71 0.43 4.16
C SER A 475 -20.38 1.78 3.51
N ARG A 476 -21.41 2.60 3.29
CA ARG A 476 -21.24 4.05 3.16
C ARG A 476 -20.48 4.61 4.37
N LEU A 477 -19.86 5.79 4.20
CA LEU A 477 -19.34 6.55 5.33
C LEU A 477 -20.54 7.09 6.13
N PHE A 478 -20.64 6.78 7.42
CA PHE A 478 -21.70 7.28 8.28
C PHE A 478 -21.13 8.19 9.36
N THR A 479 -21.86 9.28 9.66
CA THR A 479 -21.43 10.33 10.59
C THR A 479 -22.30 10.33 11.84
N TYR A 480 -21.69 10.22 13.01
CA TYR A 480 -22.37 10.29 14.30
C TYR A 480 -21.62 11.27 15.21
N ARG A 481 -22.32 12.32 15.69
CA ARG A 481 -21.75 13.39 16.54
C ARG A 481 -20.42 13.96 16.02
N GLY A 482 -20.34 14.23 14.72
CA GLY A 482 -19.13 14.75 14.04
C GLY A 482 -18.01 13.73 13.79
N SER A 483 -18.06 12.55 14.39
CA SER A 483 -17.17 11.43 14.07
C SER A 483 -17.65 10.66 12.85
N ARG A 484 -16.71 10.12 12.05
CA ARG A 484 -17.02 9.34 10.84
C ARG A 484 -16.65 7.88 11.06
N PHE A 485 -17.49 6.97 10.57
CA PHE A 485 -17.34 5.53 10.73
C PHE A 485 -17.61 4.81 9.42
N ARG A 486 -16.97 3.65 9.23
CA ARG A 486 -17.22 2.71 8.12
C ARG A 486 -17.12 1.28 8.62
N GLN A 487 -18.04 0.44 8.14
CA GLN A 487 -18.06 -0.99 8.43
C GLN A 487 -17.55 -1.78 7.23
N PHE A 488 -16.69 -2.75 7.51
CA PHE A 488 -16.16 -3.73 6.57
C PHE A 488 -16.61 -5.12 7.03
N ILE A 489 -17.15 -5.92 6.12
CA ILE A 489 -17.47 -7.33 6.38
C ILE A 489 -16.91 -8.15 5.21
N SER A 490 -16.27 -9.27 5.50
CA SER A 490 -15.71 -10.19 4.51
C SER A 490 -16.02 -11.63 4.95
N ALA A 491 -16.58 -12.41 4.04
CA ALA A 491 -16.68 -13.86 4.16
C ALA A 491 -15.88 -14.50 3.02
N ASP A 492 -15.00 -15.45 3.32
CA ASP A 492 -14.09 -16.09 2.37
C ASP A 492 -14.09 -17.60 2.62
N TYR A 493 -14.50 -18.36 1.62
CA TYR A 493 -14.62 -19.81 1.65
C TYR A 493 -13.72 -20.42 0.56
N LEU A 494 -12.83 -21.32 0.96
CA LEU A 494 -11.88 -21.97 0.07
C LEU A 494 -11.84 -23.48 0.39
N THR A 495 -11.99 -24.33 -0.63
CA THR A 495 -11.86 -25.78 -0.47
C THR A 495 -11.12 -26.42 -1.64
N CYS A 496 -10.38 -27.49 -1.36
CA CYS A 496 -9.85 -28.41 -2.35
C CYS A 496 -10.46 -29.80 -2.14
N PRO A 497 -11.48 -30.20 -2.92
CA PRO A 497 -12.09 -31.51 -2.77
C PRO A 497 -11.10 -32.64 -3.08
N ASP A 498 -10.28 -32.54 -4.13
CA ASP A 498 -9.42 -33.65 -4.59
C ASP A 498 -7.93 -33.24 -4.65
N PRO A 499 -7.27 -33.01 -3.50
CA PRO A 499 -5.86 -32.62 -3.47
C PRO A 499 -4.97 -33.76 -3.97
N TYR A 500 -4.01 -33.43 -4.83
CA TYR A 500 -2.99 -34.35 -5.35
C TYR A 500 -1.57 -33.84 -5.10
N PHE A 501 -1.30 -32.57 -5.41
CA PHE A 501 -0.06 -31.86 -5.05
C PHE A 501 -0.27 -30.70 -4.08
N TYR A 502 -1.51 -30.20 -3.91
CA TYR A 502 -1.77 -29.13 -2.96
C TYR A 502 -1.60 -29.59 -1.50
N LYS A 503 -0.75 -28.88 -0.76
CA LYS A 503 -0.58 -28.98 0.69
C LYS A 503 -1.82 -28.34 1.39
N PRO A 504 -2.22 -28.80 2.59
CA PRO A 504 -3.43 -28.31 3.25
C PRO A 504 -3.32 -26.81 3.61
N LEU A 505 -4.48 -26.15 3.68
CA LEU A 505 -4.62 -24.77 4.15
C LEU A 505 -4.34 -24.68 5.64
N ASN A 506 -3.98 -23.47 6.08
CA ASN A 506 -3.88 -23.09 7.48
C ASN A 506 -4.59 -21.74 7.71
N ILE A 507 -4.63 -21.32 8.98
CA ILE A 507 -5.26 -20.05 9.42
C ILE A 507 -4.25 -19.07 10.04
N ASN A 508 -2.96 -19.21 9.75
CA ASN A 508 -1.91 -18.35 10.31
C ASN A 508 -1.90 -16.96 9.65
N ASN A 509 -1.90 -15.90 10.48
CA ASN A 509 -1.88 -14.49 10.07
C ASN A 509 -2.86 -14.17 8.92
N ASP A 510 -2.32 -13.84 7.74
CA ASP A 510 -3.07 -13.38 6.56
C ASP A 510 -4.00 -14.46 5.98
N ASN A 511 -3.75 -15.73 6.29
CA ASN A 511 -4.56 -16.86 5.84
C ASN A 511 -5.86 -17.05 6.65
N GLY A 512 -6.00 -16.36 7.79
CA GLY A 512 -7.19 -16.45 8.64
C GLY A 512 -7.15 -15.48 9.82
N ILE A 513 -6.52 -15.89 10.92
CA ILE A 513 -6.52 -15.12 12.17
C ILE A 513 -5.19 -14.38 12.36
N PHE A 514 -5.27 -13.06 12.42
CA PHE A 514 -4.10 -12.20 12.65
C PHE A 514 -3.43 -12.50 13.99
N GLY A 515 -2.12 -12.74 13.98
CA GLY A 515 -1.31 -13.09 15.15
C GLY A 515 -1.21 -14.58 15.45
N TYR A 516 -2.02 -15.45 14.82
CA TYR A 516 -1.76 -16.89 14.84
C TYR A 516 -0.48 -17.17 14.04
N LYS A 517 0.55 -17.67 14.73
CA LYS A 517 1.89 -17.90 14.18
C LYS A 517 2.30 -19.34 14.47
N ARG A 518 2.63 -20.10 13.41
CA ARG A 518 3.09 -21.50 13.47
C ARG A 518 2.09 -22.47 14.13
N THR A 519 0.79 -22.21 14.03
CA THR A 519 -0.21 -23.22 14.44
C THR A 519 -0.13 -24.44 13.54
N THR A 520 -0.34 -25.62 14.11
CA THR A 520 -0.38 -26.92 13.40
C THR A 520 -1.77 -27.26 12.84
N LEU A 521 -2.72 -26.32 12.96
CA LEU A 521 -4.06 -26.45 12.42
C LEU A 521 -3.99 -26.39 10.89
N ASN A 522 -4.29 -27.52 10.26
CA ASN A 522 -4.27 -27.71 8.81
C ASN A 522 -5.56 -28.41 8.35
N GLY A 523 -6.06 -28.08 7.16
CA GLY A 523 -7.26 -28.71 6.57
C GLY A 523 -7.41 -28.38 5.09
N TYR A 524 -8.30 -29.08 4.38
CA TYR A 524 -8.56 -28.86 2.96
C TYR A 524 -9.76 -27.95 2.67
N GLN A 525 -10.45 -27.51 3.71
CA GLN A 525 -11.59 -26.60 3.64
C GLN A 525 -11.43 -25.51 4.70
N ARG A 526 -11.58 -24.24 4.31
CA ARG A 526 -11.43 -23.07 5.18
C ARG A 526 -12.59 -22.12 4.98
N LEU A 527 -13.17 -21.65 6.08
CA LEU A 527 -14.15 -20.58 6.10
C LEU A 527 -13.67 -19.47 7.03
N ASN A 528 -13.41 -18.29 6.48
CA ASN A 528 -13.01 -17.09 7.20
C ASN A 528 -14.14 -16.07 7.20
N PHE A 529 -14.43 -15.49 8.36
CA PHE A 529 -15.32 -14.35 8.53
C PHE A 529 -14.57 -13.23 9.24
N LYS A 530 -14.60 -12.01 8.68
CA LYS A 530 -14.02 -10.80 9.27
C LYS A 530 -15.08 -9.70 9.31
N SER A 531 -15.21 -9.06 10.46
CA SER A 531 -15.97 -7.83 10.65
C SER A 531 -15.04 -6.77 11.25
N GLU A 532 -14.94 -5.60 10.62
CA GLU A 532 -14.08 -4.50 11.08
C GLU A 532 -14.85 -3.18 11.02
N THR A 533 -14.92 -2.47 12.15
CA THR A 533 -15.48 -1.12 12.25
C THR A 533 -14.34 -0.14 12.38
N VAL A 534 -14.22 0.81 11.45
CA VAL A 534 -13.18 1.85 11.48
C VAL A 534 -13.80 3.18 11.89
N TRP A 535 -13.27 3.79 12.95
CA TRP A 535 -13.51 5.16 13.38
C TRP A 535 -12.40 6.06 12.83
N TYR A 536 -12.78 6.98 11.94
CA TYR A 536 -11.91 8.05 11.46
C TYR A 536 -11.94 9.18 12.47
N THR A 537 -10.90 9.29 13.30
CA THR A 537 -10.87 10.33 14.34
C THR A 537 -10.56 11.70 13.72
N PRO A 538 -11.09 12.80 14.27
CA PRO A 538 -10.68 14.14 13.86
C PRO A 538 -9.27 14.51 14.35
N PHE A 539 -8.64 13.68 15.19
CA PHE A 539 -7.34 13.98 15.81
C PHE A 539 -6.18 13.88 14.80
N LYS A 540 -5.37 14.94 14.77
CA LYS A 540 -4.28 15.12 13.81
C LYS A 540 -3.07 15.72 14.53
N LEU A 541 -1.86 15.23 14.24
CA LEU A 541 -0.62 15.65 14.86
C LEU A 541 0.49 15.75 13.81
N TYR A 542 1.02 16.95 13.52
CA TYR A 542 2.02 17.18 12.45
C TYR A 542 1.63 16.57 11.07
N GLY A 543 0.34 16.57 10.73
CA GLY A 543 -0.18 15.95 9.50
C GLY A 543 -0.40 14.42 9.57
N PHE A 544 0.09 13.75 10.61
CA PHE A 544 -0.32 12.38 10.92
C PHE A 544 -1.77 12.37 11.41
N LYS A 545 -2.56 11.45 10.86
CA LYS A 545 -3.96 11.21 11.16
C LYS A 545 -4.08 9.85 11.85
N PHE A 546 -5.04 9.73 12.76
CA PHE A 546 -5.23 8.55 13.60
C PHE A 546 -6.61 7.95 13.35
N ASN A 547 -6.67 6.66 13.03
CA ASN A 547 -7.92 5.90 12.98
C ASN A 547 -7.87 4.79 14.04
N LEU A 548 -9.02 4.49 14.64
CA LEU A 548 -9.17 3.37 15.57
C LEU A 548 -10.11 2.34 14.93
N SER A 549 -9.77 1.05 14.95
CA SER A 549 -10.66 -0.01 14.48
C SER A 549 -10.90 -1.11 15.51
N THR A 550 -12.14 -1.60 15.55
CA THR A 550 -12.56 -2.80 16.28
C THR A 550 -12.71 -3.94 15.27
N ILE A 551 -12.04 -5.07 15.51
CA ILE A 551 -12.02 -6.20 14.58
C ILE A 551 -12.50 -7.47 15.29
N LEU A 552 -13.46 -8.16 14.67
CA LEU A 552 -13.83 -9.54 14.95
C LEU A 552 -13.36 -10.40 13.77
N GLN A 553 -12.63 -11.48 14.06
CA GLN A 553 -12.34 -12.55 13.10
C GLN A 553 -12.83 -13.88 13.67
N VAL A 554 -13.39 -14.71 12.79
CA VAL A 554 -13.73 -16.11 13.06
C VAL A 554 -13.22 -16.93 11.89
N SER A 555 -12.54 -18.05 12.17
CA SER A 555 -12.05 -18.98 11.16
C SER A 555 -12.43 -20.41 11.52
N GLN A 556 -12.88 -21.17 10.53
CA GLN A 556 -13.06 -22.61 10.57
C GLN A 556 -12.07 -23.26 9.59
N LEU A 557 -11.57 -24.44 9.94
CA LEU A 557 -10.63 -25.21 9.14
C LEU A 557 -10.93 -26.70 9.32
N ASP A 558 -11.30 -27.37 8.24
CA ASP A 558 -11.88 -28.71 8.22
C ASP A 558 -11.12 -29.64 7.26
N ASP A 559 -11.21 -30.97 7.48
CA ASP A 559 -10.72 -31.97 6.53
C ASP A 559 -11.77 -32.26 5.45
N LYS A 560 -11.37 -32.90 4.34
CA LYS A 560 -12.15 -33.11 3.10
C LYS A 560 -13.58 -33.63 3.29
N ARG A 561 -13.86 -34.35 4.38
CA ARG A 561 -15.11 -35.09 4.61
C ARG A 561 -15.99 -34.52 5.71
N ASP A 562 -15.51 -33.52 6.45
CA ASP A 562 -16.23 -32.99 7.59
C ASP A 562 -17.33 -32.01 7.14
N PRO A 563 -18.52 -32.01 7.76
CA PRO A 563 -19.54 -31.03 7.45
C PRO A 563 -19.10 -29.61 7.87
N LEU A 564 -19.57 -28.59 7.13
CA LEU A 564 -19.42 -27.21 7.59
C LEU A 564 -20.09 -27.01 8.96
N PHE A 565 -19.49 -26.15 9.77
CA PHE A 565 -19.92 -25.80 11.14
C PHE A 565 -19.89 -26.92 12.21
N THR A 566 -19.26 -28.08 11.98
CA THR A 566 -19.10 -29.10 13.04
C THR A 566 -17.80 -29.04 13.83
N SER A 567 -16.77 -28.32 13.36
CA SER A 567 -15.45 -28.28 13.99
C SER A 567 -15.25 -27.07 14.93
N HIS A 568 -14.09 -27.03 15.60
CA HIS A 568 -13.76 -26.00 16.57
C HIS A 568 -13.46 -24.63 15.91
N LEU A 569 -14.45 -23.74 15.95
CA LEU A 569 -14.32 -22.35 15.53
C LEU A 569 -13.22 -21.62 16.31
N GLN A 570 -12.30 -21.02 15.56
CA GLN A 570 -11.22 -20.17 16.06
C GLN A 570 -11.66 -18.71 15.99
N SER A 571 -11.34 -17.89 16.98
CA SER A 571 -11.82 -16.50 17.03
C SER A 571 -10.79 -15.50 17.58
N ARG A 572 -10.89 -14.25 17.11
CA ARG A 572 -10.10 -13.10 17.59
C ARG A 572 -11.01 -11.88 17.75
N LEU A 573 -10.83 -11.19 18.87
CA LEU A 573 -11.27 -9.82 19.09
C LEU A 573 -10.03 -8.92 19.10
N GLY A 574 -10.07 -7.77 18.42
CA GLY A 574 -8.92 -6.88 18.32
C GLY A 574 -9.28 -5.40 18.31
N LEU A 575 -8.42 -4.59 18.92
CA LEU A 575 -8.42 -3.14 18.86
C LEU A 575 -7.14 -2.69 18.15
N THR A 576 -7.26 -1.87 17.10
CA THR A 576 -6.11 -1.42 16.31
C THR A 576 -6.13 0.09 16.16
N CYS A 577 -5.06 0.78 16.55
CA CYS A 577 -4.82 2.17 16.21
C CYS A 577 -3.88 2.24 15.00
N THR A 578 -4.32 2.90 13.93
CA THR A 578 -3.51 3.11 12.72
C THR A 578 -3.18 4.60 12.55
N VAL A 579 -1.93 4.87 12.15
CA VAL A 579 -1.35 6.22 12.08
C VAL A 579 -0.68 6.43 10.73
N ARG A 580 -1.05 7.49 10.03
CA ARG A 580 -0.51 7.79 8.69
C ARG A 580 -0.47 9.29 8.40
N ASN A 581 0.56 9.73 7.68
CA ASN A 581 0.62 11.07 7.08
C ASN A 581 0.56 10.91 5.55
N GLU A 582 -0.51 11.37 4.92
CA GLU A 582 -0.71 11.20 3.48
C GLU A 582 0.24 12.04 2.61
N ASN A 583 0.94 13.03 3.18
CA ASN A 583 1.94 13.82 2.46
C ASN A 583 3.32 13.13 2.44
N LEU A 584 3.50 12.01 3.15
CA LEU A 584 4.73 11.22 3.22
C LEU A 584 4.50 9.85 2.58
N SER A 585 5.51 9.30 1.91
CA SER A 585 5.41 7.96 1.28
C SER A 585 5.61 6.80 2.29
N LEU A 586 5.31 7.06 3.57
CA LEU A 586 5.41 6.10 4.67
C LEU A 586 4.24 5.11 4.64
N ASN A 587 4.54 3.85 4.95
CA ASN A 587 3.51 2.86 5.26
C ASN A 587 2.72 3.25 6.52
N THR A 588 1.52 2.70 6.66
CA THR A 588 0.63 2.96 7.80
C THR A 588 1.19 2.27 9.05
N LEU A 589 1.54 3.02 10.09
CA LEU A 589 1.90 2.43 11.38
C LEU A 589 0.65 1.86 12.03
N SER A 590 0.72 0.63 12.52
CA SER A 590 -0.40 -0.10 13.12
C SER A 590 -0.01 -0.63 14.49
N PHE A 591 -0.79 -0.26 15.50
CA PHE A 591 -0.65 -0.68 16.89
C PHE A 591 -1.88 -1.51 17.24
N SER A 592 -1.75 -2.83 17.33
CA SER A 592 -2.86 -3.75 17.59
C SER A 592 -2.74 -4.43 18.95
N GLY A 593 -3.86 -4.51 19.67
CA GLY A 593 -4.04 -5.37 20.84
C GLY A 593 -5.12 -6.40 20.55
N ASN A 594 -4.80 -7.68 20.73
CA ASN A 594 -5.60 -8.81 20.27
C ASN A 594 -5.88 -9.77 21.43
N TYR A 595 -7.12 -10.26 21.50
CA TYR A 595 -7.58 -11.29 22.44
C TYR A 595 -8.14 -12.49 21.66
N TYR A 596 -7.76 -13.69 22.08
CA TYR A 596 -8.14 -14.96 21.45
C TYR A 596 -8.88 -15.84 22.46
N PRO A 597 -10.23 -15.85 22.44
CA PRO A 597 -11.02 -16.69 23.34
C PRO A 597 -10.70 -18.19 23.20
N SER A 598 -10.47 -18.64 21.95
CA SER A 598 -10.27 -20.05 21.59
C SER A 598 -8.83 -20.37 21.18
N ALA A 599 -7.83 -19.74 21.81
CA ALA A 599 -6.42 -19.86 21.40
C ALA A 599 -5.94 -21.32 21.33
N PRO A 600 -5.34 -21.78 20.22
CA PRO A 600 -4.80 -23.12 20.10
C PRO A 600 -3.46 -23.26 20.87
N PRO A 601 -3.01 -24.49 21.17
CA PRO A 601 -1.76 -24.73 21.87
C PRO A 601 -0.57 -23.96 21.25
N GLY A 602 0.17 -23.23 22.08
CA GLY A 602 1.31 -22.42 21.67
C GLY A 602 0.99 -20.98 21.25
N VAL A 603 -0.29 -20.58 21.16
CA VAL A 603 -0.70 -19.18 20.94
C VAL A 603 -1.10 -18.54 22.28
N PRO A 604 -0.56 -17.36 22.65
CA PRO A 604 -0.98 -16.66 23.86
C PRO A 604 -2.38 -16.07 23.69
N HIS A 605 -3.21 -16.13 24.73
CA HIS A 605 -4.57 -15.56 24.70
C HIS A 605 -4.62 -14.04 24.47
N PHE A 606 -3.53 -13.31 24.75
CA PHE A 606 -3.40 -11.89 24.48
C PHE A 606 -2.11 -11.59 23.72
N PHE A 607 -2.19 -10.76 22.68
CA PHE A 607 -1.06 -10.43 21.80
C PHE A 607 -1.11 -8.96 21.37
N VAL A 608 0.00 -8.24 21.61
CA VAL A 608 0.19 -6.86 21.16
C VAL A 608 1.26 -6.83 20.08
N GLU A 609 0.98 -6.14 18.97
CA GLU A 609 1.91 -6.01 17.86
C GLU A 609 1.94 -4.59 17.32
N VAL A 610 3.15 -4.08 17.07
CA VAL A 610 3.41 -2.84 16.33
C VAL A 610 4.03 -3.22 15.00
N THR A 611 3.39 -2.83 13.90
CA THR A 611 3.81 -3.21 12.54
C THR A 611 3.51 -2.09 11.54
N THR A 612 4.08 -2.17 10.33
CA THR A 612 3.75 -1.27 9.22
C THR A 612 2.89 -2.00 8.19
N VAL A 613 1.70 -1.47 7.92
CA VAL A 613 0.78 -1.98 6.90
C VAL A 613 0.94 -1.15 5.62
N VAL A 614 1.09 -1.83 4.49
CA VAL A 614 1.20 -1.21 3.16
C VAL A 614 -0.07 -0.41 2.82
N ASP A 615 0.06 0.65 2.01
CA ASP A 615 -1.08 1.41 1.52
C ASP A 615 -2.10 0.54 0.77
N LEU A 616 -3.19 0.16 1.46
CA LEU A 616 -4.29 -0.59 0.86
C LEU A 616 -5.01 0.28 -0.17
N ARG A 617 -5.11 -0.25 -1.39
CA ARG A 617 -5.84 0.33 -2.52
C ARG A 617 -6.65 -0.77 -3.20
N PHE A 618 -7.79 -0.42 -3.77
CA PHE A 618 -8.48 -1.33 -4.66
C PHE A 618 -7.60 -1.71 -5.85
N ASP A 619 -7.72 -2.97 -6.30
CA ASP A 619 -7.19 -3.35 -7.59
C ASP A 619 -8.00 -2.67 -8.70
N ILE A 620 -7.34 -1.79 -9.43
CA ILE A 620 -7.95 -1.04 -10.53
C ILE A 620 -7.69 -1.67 -11.91
N SER A 621 -6.83 -2.69 -12.01
CA SER A 621 -6.43 -3.30 -13.29
C SER A 621 -7.26 -4.53 -13.60
N ALA A 622 -8.27 -4.41 -14.48
CA ALA A 622 -9.06 -5.57 -14.91
C ALA A 622 -8.20 -6.69 -15.53
N LEU A 623 -7.20 -6.35 -16.36
CA LEU A 623 -6.31 -7.36 -16.95
C LEU A 623 -5.03 -7.53 -16.11
N ARG A 624 -4.64 -8.78 -15.92
CA ARG A 624 -3.47 -9.26 -15.17
C ARG A 624 -2.90 -10.50 -15.87
N ALA A 625 -1.72 -10.95 -15.47
CA ALA A 625 -1.18 -12.24 -15.89
C ALA A 625 -2.20 -13.37 -15.62
N PRO A 626 -2.54 -14.22 -16.62
CA PRO A 626 -3.31 -15.44 -16.39
C PRO A 626 -2.71 -16.28 -15.26
N SER A 627 -3.52 -16.78 -14.33
CA SER A 627 -3.05 -17.52 -13.17
C SER A 627 -3.83 -18.81 -12.94
N LEU A 628 -3.18 -19.76 -12.30
CA LEU A 628 -3.85 -20.88 -11.64
C LEU A 628 -4.61 -20.33 -10.42
N LEU A 629 -5.79 -20.88 -10.13
CA LEU A 629 -6.62 -20.46 -8.99
C LEU A 629 -5.89 -20.88 -7.70
N PRO A 630 -5.50 -19.93 -6.83
CA PRO A 630 -4.59 -20.22 -5.74
C PRO A 630 -5.30 -20.97 -4.60
N PHE A 631 -4.65 -22.00 -4.07
CA PHE A 631 -5.05 -22.70 -2.87
C PHE A 631 -4.05 -22.41 -1.74
N LYS A 632 -4.28 -21.33 -0.98
CA LYS A 632 -3.47 -20.93 0.19
C LYS A 632 -4.23 -20.00 1.12
#